data_AF-A0A519KHN0-F1
#
_entry.id   AF-A0A519KHN0-F1
#
_cell.length_a   1.000
_cell.length_b   1.000
_cell.length_c   1.000
_cell.angle_alpha   90.00
_cell.angle_beta   90.00
_cell.angle_gamma   90.00
#
_symmetry.space_group_name_H-M   'P 1'
#
loop_
_entity.id
_entity.type
_entity.pdbx_description
1 polymer ?
#
loop_
_entity_poly.entity_id
_entity_poly.type
_entity_poly.pdbx_seq_one_letter_code
_entity_poly.pdbx_strand_id
1 'polypeptide(L)'
;MTTLDAAAPVPPPLDSAFRKTKWSVVWLLTLTIFSALTVGGLLAPIQEAVKIDLGLSDFQLAMIVGSATAIPAAILSLPIAWMVDHHTRTRLLIILASFWAVGTIGTAFAQ
;
A
#
# COMPACT_ATOMS: atom_id res chain seq x y z
N MET A 1 39.08 52.09 -10.09
CA MET A 1 39.16 52.07 -8.61
C MET A 1 37.72 52.15 -8.09
N THR A 2 36.98 51.05 -8.15
CA THR A 2 36.84 49.99 -7.12
C THR A 2 35.96 50.42 -5.96
N THR A 3 34.69 50.06 -6.02
CA THR A 3 33.92 49.45 -4.92
C THR A 3 32.82 48.62 -5.60
N LEU A 4 33.16 47.41 -6.07
CA LEU A 4 32.76 46.16 -5.43
C LEU A 4 31.31 46.20 -4.90
N ASP A 5 30.43 45.72 -5.76
CA ASP A 5 29.53 44.61 -5.46
C ASP A 5 28.80 44.74 -4.11
N ALA A 6 27.68 45.45 -4.14
CA ALA A 6 26.68 45.37 -3.09
C ALA A 6 26.13 43.94 -3.09
N ALA A 7 26.83 43.04 -2.39
CA ALA A 7 26.43 41.68 -2.16
C ALA A 7 24.96 41.67 -1.71
N ALA A 8 24.08 41.15 -2.57
CA ALA A 8 22.69 40.93 -2.22
C ALA A 8 22.63 40.18 -0.88
N PRO A 9 21.67 40.50 0.01
CA PRO A 9 21.58 39.87 1.31
C PRO A 9 21.53 38.35 1.12
N VAL A 10 22.55 37.66 1.64
CA VAL A 10 22.63 36.20 1.61
C VAL A 10 21.36 35.69 2.30
N PRO A 11 20.51 34.91 1.61
CA PRO A 11 19.30 34.38 2.23
C PRO A 11 19.69 33.57 3.48
N PRO A 12 18.88 33.62 4.55
CA PRO A 12 19.18 32.89 5.77
C PRO A 12 19.42 31.41 5.43
N PRO A 13 20.40 30.74 6.07
CA PRO A 13 20.63 29.32 5.85
C PRO A 13 19.32 28.58 6.09
N LEU A 14 18.89 27.79 5.10
CA LEU A 14 17.70 26.94 5.22
C LEU A 14 17.96 26.00 6.41
N ASP A 15 17.32 26.29 7.55
CA ASP A 15 17.37 25.43 8.73
C ASP A 15 17.21 23.99 8.28
N SER A 16 18.23 23.18 8.56
CA SER A 16 18.39 21.84 8.02
C SER A 16 17.12 21.02 8.30
N ALA A 17 16.26 20.93 7.29
CA ALA A 17 14.89 20.41 7.36
C ALA A 17 14.83 18.88 7.46
N PHE A 18 15.78 18.28 8.18
CA PHE A 18 15.73 16.87 8.55
C PHE A 18 14.71 16.70 9.67
N ARG A 19 13.43 16.66 9.29
CA ARG A 19 12.37 16.11 10.15
C ARG A 19 12.85 14.74 10.62
N LYS A 20 12.97 14.55 11.94
CA LYS A 20 13.35 13.26 12.54
C LYS A 20 12.47 12.16 11.94
N THR A 21 13.09 11.20 11.27
CA THR A 21 12.40 10.07 10.65
C THR A 21 11.63 9.31 11.73
N LYS A 22 10.31 9.18 11.54
CA LYS A 22 9.46 8.39 12.42
C LYS A 22 9.62 6.91 12.06
N TRP A 23 10.63 6.25 12.62
CA TRP A 23 10.92 4.84 12.38
C TRP A 23 9.71 3.91 12.56
N SER A 24 8.78 4.22 13.46
CA SER A 24 7.53 3.46 13.62
C SER A 24 6.70 3.40 12.34
N VAL A 25 6.67 4.48 11.54
CA VAL A 25 5.94 4.53 10.26
C VAL A 25 6.67 3.70 9.20
N VAL A 26 8.00 3.71 9.22
CA VAL A 26 8.82 2.88 8.33
C VAL A 26 8.58 1.41 8.62
N TRP A 27 8.63 1.00 9.90
CA TRP A 27 8.33 -0.38 10.30
C TRP A 27 6.91 -0.80 9.94
N LEU A 28 5.93 0.06 10.18
CA LEU A 28 4.54 -0.19 9.79
C LEU A 28 4.42 -0.41 8.28
N LEU A 29 5.05 0.44 7.47
CA LEU A 29 5.05 0.32 6.03
C LEU A 29 5.74 -0.97 5.57
N THR A 30 6.92 -1.27 6.13
CA THR A 30 7.68 -2.50 5.84
C THR A 30 6.85 -3.74 6.14
N LEU A 31 6.22 -3.82 7.32
CA LEU A 31 5.37 -4.94 7.70
C LEU A 31 4.15 -5.05 6.78
N THR A 32 3.54 -3.93 6.40
CA THR A 32 2.39 -3.91 5.49
C THR A 32 2.78 -4.46 4.12
N ILE A 33 3.90 -4.00 3.56
CA ILE A 33 4.40 -4.47 2.24
C ILE A 33 4.80 -5.94 2.31
N PHE A 34 5.56 -6.34 3.34
CA PHE A 34 5.94 -7.72 3.56
C PHE A 34 4.71 -8.64 3.61
N SER A 35 3.71 -8.27 4.41
CA SER A 35 2.49 -9.05 4.56
C SER A 35 1.70 -9.15 3.24
N ALA A 36 1.57 -8.05 2.51
CA ALA A 36 0.91 -8.03 1.20
C ALA A 36 1.59 -8.96 0.18
N LEU A 37 2.93 -8.96 0.15
CA LEU A 37 3.70 -9.82 -0.75
C LEU A 37 3.61 -11.30 -0.37
N THR A 38 3.66 -11.62 0.93
CA THR A 38 3.55 -13.01 1.39
C THR A 38 2.17 -13.57 1.03
N VAL A 39 1.09 -12.90 1.42
CA VAL A 39 -0.28 -13.40 1.20
C VAL A 39 -0.64 -13.43 -0.29
N GLY A 40 -0.23 -12.42 -1.06
CA GLY A 40 -0.46 -12.40 -2.50
C GLY A 40 0.17 -13.59 -3.24
N GLY A 41 1.25 -14.16 -2.69
CA GLY A 41 1.91 -15.35 -3.25
C GLY A 41 1.39 -16.70 -2.73
N LEU A 42 0.56 -16.73 -1.68
CA LEU A 42 0.16 -17.98 -1.03
C LEU A 42 -0.76 -18.86 -1.89
N LEU A 43 -1.59 -18.28 -2.77
CA LEU A 43 -2.54 -19.06 -3.55
C LEU A 43 -1.87 -19.90 -4.64
N ALA A 44 -0.82 -19.39 -5.29
CA ALA A 44 -0.18 -20.07 -6.42
C ALA A 44 0.19 -21.55 -6.16
N PRO A 45 0.85 -21.92 -5.04
CA PRO A 45 1.19 -23.31 -4.77
C PRO A 45 0.00 -24.20 -4.38
N ILE A 46 -1.11 -23.64 -3.86
CA ILE A 46 -2.29 -24.40 -3.42
C ILE A 46 -3.46 -24.32 -4.41
N GLN A 47 -3.27 -23.62 -5.53
CA GLN A 47 -4.33 -23.27 -6.47
C GLN A 47 -5.06 -24.50 -7.03
N GLU A 48 -4.33 -25.58 -7.33
CA GLU A 48 -4.93 -26.82 -7.83
C GLU A 48 -5.79 -27.52 -6.76
N ALA A 49 -5.35 -27.52 -5.51
CA ALA A 49 -6.12 -28.08 -4.41
C ALA A 49 -7.43 -27.29 -4.21
N VAL A 50 -7.37 -25.96 -4.22
CA VAL A 50 -8.54 -25.07 -4.11
C VAL A 50 -9.52 -25.27 -5.27
N LYS A 51 -9.01 -25.45 -6.49
CA LYS A 51 -9.82 -25.71 -7.68
C LYS A 51 -10.63 -27.00 -7.54
N ILE A 52 -10.01 -28.06 -7.06
CA ILE A 52 -10.65 -29.36 -6.85
C ILE A 52 -11.68 -29.28 -5.72
N ASP A 53 -11.30 -28.66 -4.60
CA ASP A 53 -12.14 -28.54 -3.41
C ASP A 53 -13.43 -27.74 -3.68
N LEU A 54 -13.33 -26.67 -4.47
CA LEU A 54 -14.46 -25.84 -4.87
C LEU A 54 -15.17 -26.30 -6.15
N GLY A 55 -14.68 -27.37 -6.80
CA GLY A 55 -15.26 -27.90 -8.05
C GLY A 55 -15.22 -26.92 -9.23
N LEU A 56 -14.22 -26.03 -9.28
CA LEU A 56 -14.13 -24.97 -10.28
C LEU A 56 -13.42 -25.44 -11.55
N SER A 57 -13.82 -24.88 -12.69
CA SER A 57 -13.04 -24.99 -13.94
C SER A 57 -11.89 -23.96 -13.99
N ASP A 58 -10.85 -24.22 -14.80
CA ASP A 58 -9.72 -23.30 -14.97
C ASP A 58 -10.15 -21.88 -15.39
N PHE A 59 -11.19 -21.79 -16.23
CA PHE A 59 -11.74 -20.52 -16.66
C PHE A 59 -12.46 -19.78 -15.52
N GLN A 60 -13.26 -20.49 -14.72
CA GLN A 60 -13.94 -19.90 -13.57
C GLN A 60 -12.94 -19.41 -12.52
N LEU A 61 -11.92 -20.21 -12.24
CA LEU A 61 -10.86 -19.84 -11.31
C LEU A 61 -10.10 -18.59 -11.78
N ALA A 62 -9.72 -18.53 -13.07
CA ALA A 62 -9.07 -17.36 -13.65
C ALA A 62 -9.96 -16.11 -13.59
N MET A 63 -11.25 -16.27 -13.87
CA MET A 63 -12.24 -15.18 -13.75
C MET A 63 -12.35 -14.68 -12.31
N ILE A 64 -12.42 -15.58 -11.32
CA ILE A 64 -12.50 -15.20 -9.90
C ILE A 64 -11.23 -14.46 -9.49
N VAL A 65 -10.04 -15.04 -9.71
CA VAL A 65 -8.76 -14.43 -9.30
C VAL A 65 -8.53 -13.09 -9.99
N GLY A 66 -8.80 -13.00 -11.31
CA GLY A 66 -8.63 -11.78 -12.08
C GLY A 66 -9.62 -10.69 -11.71
N SER A 67 -10.91 -11.01 -11.61
CA SER A 67 -11.94 -10.03 -11.27
C SER A 67 -11.85 -9.57 -9.81
N ALA A 68 -11.47 -10.45 -8.89
CA ALA A 68 -11.28 -10.13 -7.48
C ALA A 68 -10.20 -9.06 -7.24
N THR A 69 -9.21 -8.96 -8.13
CA THR A 69 -8.18 -7.92 -8.06
C THR A 69 -8.52 -6.71 -8.93
N ALA A 70 -9.06 -6.93 -10.13
CA ALA A 70 -9.32 -5.85 -11.09
C ALA A 70 -10.48 -4.93 -10.68
N ILE A 71 -11.61 -5.48 -10.22
CA ILE A 71 -12.80 -4.67 -9.91
C ILE A 71 -12.55 -3.72 -8.74
N PRO A 72 -12.02 -4.17 -7.58
CA PRO A 72 -11.73 -3.25 -6.49
C PRO A 72 -10.67 -2.22 -6.87
N ALA A 73 -9.63 -2.63 -7.61
CA ALA A 73 -8.60 -1.68 -8.07
C ALA A 73 -9.18 -0.60 -8.99
N ALA A 74 -10.07 -0.96 -9.91
CA ALA A 74 -10.70 -0.01 -10.83
C ALA A 74 -11.60 1.00 -10.10
N ILE A 75 -12.34 0.56 -9.09
CA ILE A 75 -13.30 1.41 -8.36
C ILE A 75 -12.61 2.22 -7.25
N LEU A 76 -11.67 1.61 -6.52
CA LEU A 76 -11.13 2.16 -5.28
C LEU A 76 -9.79 2.90 -5.46
N SER A 77 -9.06 2.70 -6.55
CA SER A 77 -7.75 3.34 -6.75
C SER A 77 -7.83 4.87 -6.73
N LEU A 78 -8.78 5.46 -7.47
CA LEU A 78 -9.01 6.89 -7.54
C LEU A 78 -9.42 7.52 -6.20
N PRO A 79 -10.47 7.03 -5.50
CA PRO A 79 -10.87 7.62 -4.22
C PRO A 79 -9.79 7.47 -3.15
N ILE A 80 -9.09 6.33 -3.10
CA ILE A 80 -7.99 6.13 -2.15
C ILE A 80 -6.82 7.07 -2.47
N ALA A 81 -6.45 7.23 -3.75
CA ALA A 81 -5.41 8.17 -4.15
C ALA A 81 -5.75 9.60 -3.72
N TRP A 82 -7.01 10.03 -3.92
CA TRP A 82 -7.48 11.33 -3.43
C TRP A 82 -7.38 11.44 -1.90
N MET A 83 -7.78 10.41 -1.14
CA MET A 83 -7.66 10.41 0.32
C MET A 83 -6.21 10.45 0.82
N VAL A 84 -5.26 9.84 0.11
CA VAL A 84 -3.82 9.87 0.44
C VAL A 84 -3.26 11.29 0.40
N ASP A 85 -3.77 12.13 -0.50
CA ASP A 85 -3.28 13.50 -0.68
C ASP A 85 -3.95 14.50 0.26
N HIS A 86 -5.20 14.25 0.66
CA HIS A 86 -5.99 15.20 1.45
C HIS A 86 -6.06 14.86 2.95
N HIS A 87 -5.63 13.65 3.36
CA HIS A 87 -5.67 13.22 4.76
C HIS A 87 -4.31 12.79 5.31
N THR A 88 -4.27 12.53 6.62
CA THR A 88 -3.07 12.02 7.29
C THR A 88 -2.72 10.62 6.78
N ARG A 89 -1.70 10.55 5.91
CA ARG A 89 -1.19 9.30 5.31
C ARG A 89 -0.99 8.17 6.31
N THR A 90 -0.50 8.46 7.52
CA THR A 90 -0.31 7.45 8.58
C THR A 90 -1.63 6.86 9.08
N ARG A 91 -2.68 7.66 9.26
CA ARG A 91 -4.00 7.15 9.67
C ARG A 91 -4.60 6.28 8.57
N LEU A 92 -4.48 6.74 7.32
CA LEU A 92 -4.94 5.99 6.17
C LEU A 92 -4.22 4.63 6.07
N LEU A 93 -2.89 4.62 6.22
CA LEU A 93 -2.08 3.39 6.23
C LEU A 93 -2.57 2.41 7.31
N ILE A 94 -2.80 2.89 8.53
CA ILE A 94 -3.29 2.04 9.64
C ILE A 94 -4.65 1.45 9.29
N ILE A 95 -5.61 2.27 8.84
CA ILE A 95 -6.97 1.81 8.52
C ILE A 95 -6.94 0.76 7.39
N LEU A 96 -6.23 1.05 6.29
CA LEU A 96 -6.15 0.12 5.15
C LEU A 96 -5.40 -1.16 5.52
N ALA A 97 -4.31 -1.07 6.27
CA ALA A 97 -3.58 -2.25 6.74
C ALA A 97 -4.44 -3.13 7.67
N SER A 98 -5.17 -2.52 8.60
CA SER A 98 -6.11 -3.26 9.46
C SER A 98 -7.25 -3.88 8.67
N PHE A 99 -7.85 -3.15 7.74
CA PHE A 99 -8.92 -3.67 6.87
C PHE A 99 -8.44 -4.86 6.05
N TRP A 100 -7.25 -4.75 5.46
CA TRP A 100 -6.64 -5.83 4.70
C TRP A 100 -6.35 -7.05 5.58
N ALA A 101 -5.79 -6.87 6.78
CA ALA A 101 -5.51 -7.97 7.70
C ALA A 101 -6.81 -8.71 8.12
N VAL A 102 -7.88 -7.96 8.38
CA VAL A 102 -9.20 -8.53 8.68
C VAL A 102 -9.73 -9.33 7.49
N GLY A 103 -9.59 -8.81 6.26
CA GLY A 103 -9.97 -9.54 5.04
C GLY A 103 -9.22 -10.86 4.89
N THR A 104 -7.90 -10.85 5.06
CA THR A 104 -7.05 -12.06 5.02
C THR A 104 -7.43 -13.07 6.11
N ILE A 105 -7.72 -12.61 7.34
CA ILE A 105 -8.19 -13.50 8.39
C ILE A 105 -9.58 -14.05 8.04
N GLY A 106 -10.44 -13.24 7.44
CA GLY A 106 -11.77 -13.63 6.97
C GLY A 106 -11.74 -14.78 5.97
N THR A 107 -10.73 -14.85 5.09
CA THR A 107 -10.62 -15.96 4.12
C THR A 107 -10.38 -17.30 4.81
N ALA A 108 -9.83 -17.33 6.03
CA ALA A 108 -9.68 -18.57 6.79
C ALA A 108 -11.02 -19.17 7.26
N PHE A 109 -12.09 -18.37 7.28
CA PHE A 109 -13.44 -18.79 7.65
C PHE A 109 -14.36 -19.00 6.43
N ALA A 110 -13.87 -18.74 5.22
CA ALA A 110 -14.60 -19.03 4.00
C ALA A 110 -14.56 -20.55 3.77
N GLN A 111 -15.72 -21.19 3.93
CA GLN A 111 -15.96 -22.61 3.61
C GLN A 111 -16.71 -22.73 2.30
#